data_AF-A0A7S2MRC7-F1
#
_entry.id   AF-A0A7S2MRC7-F1
#
_cell.length_a   1.000
_cell.length_b   1.000
_cell.length_c   1.000
_cell.angle_alpha   90.00
_cell.angle_beta   90.00
_cell.angle_gamma   90.00
#
_symmetry.space_group_name_H-M   'P 1'
#
loop_
_entity.id
_entity.type
_entity.pdbx_description
1 polymer ?
#
loop_
_entity_poly.entity_id
_entity_poly.type
_entity_poly.pdbx_seq_one_letter_code
_entity_poly.pdbx_strand_id
1 'polypeptide(L)'
;ARGGALGAGGGRELAPGEDVYAFFAFVIPLEDQKRNGPSACNKALAYTLVVFSAILQAVLLYTIFNSVVTDGREWRDSILNPQGERIFGSNLWDLFYAPSSQCNSGESLCMMDNDSYTCAPPALQISARWEELDKDGDGIWTRDEAEREDLRCRFAVDPVEVFDVFVNVLVSREDLTWVSPEIRERRAIARPYFTYALGDLNLCVYRTPDMCPNLFQRGYFDGPLTYGTSLRVGNTTESALAYCQSLLEDGGLCEQVLPATYTVWKRTSETQCLQPSYESFVYTHPADNRTKSMLAVDYEAREIYARAGESANFLVYKATIIAVFFLAMLGELKMCLLLFEWAAGHRDAKEEAVEAPALGDDEEMVIKRVSTAHKVVVSCFAAARLVLLVILTYVGLTFLLQEIEYIELLLNSLGLIVISDIIKQVYVYLIDKELKDRVRKVVPMQVPAKGCGAAHPALKDFVVLVLFCAVVFGVMLFHQVAVIHPISDALGCACLSEGGRCFEAQRFSAEYWANYWVKEEPAALQQIDAMQARSNASRVPISRPASLLSRGVGRRGGRRPQRALQPRSA
;
A
#
# COMPACT_ATOMS: atom_id res chain seq x y z
N ALA A 1 -58.75 -44.11 -2.65
CA ALA A 1 -59.32 -42.81 -3.05
C ALA A 1 -59.71 -41.97 -1.83
N ARG A 2 -58.71 -41.35 -1.20
CA ARG A 2 -58.80 -40.10 -0.44
C ARG A 2 -57.49 -39.37 -0.76
N GLY A 3 -57.39 -38.96 -2.03
CA GLY A 3 -56.36 -38.04 -2.49
C GLY A 3 -56.77 -36.67 -2.02
N GLY A 4 -56.38 -36.33 -0.79
CA GLY A 4 -56.46 -34.96 -0.30
C GLY A 4 -55.50 -34.13 -1.14
N ALA A 5 -56.04 -33.17 -1.85
CA ALA A 5 -55.28 -32.08 -2.46
C ALA A 5 -54.56 -31.31 -1.33
N LEU A 6 -53.38 -31.80 -0.94
CA LEU A 6 -52.37 -31.02 -0.25
C LEU A 6 -51.95 -29.94 -1.24
N GLY A 7 -52.52 -28.76 -1.06
CA GLY A 7 -52.19 -27.59 -1.86
C GLY A 7 -50.69 -27.41 -1.90
N ALA A 8 -50.15 -27.31 -3.11
CA ALA A 8 -48.75 -27.05 -3.43
C ALA A 8 -48.31 -25.63 -3.01
N GLY A 9 -48.58 -25.26 -1.76
CA GLY A 9 -47.93 -24.13 -1.12
C GLY A 9 -46.59 -24.61 -0.61
N GLY A 10 -45.53 -24.44 -1.41
CA GLY A 10 -44.16 -24.71 -1.00
C GLY A 10 -43.75 -23.79 0.15
N GLY A 11 -44.14 -24.13 1.37
CA GLY A 11 -43.65 -23.52 2.59
C GLY A 11 -42.15 -23.75 2.71
N ARG A 12 -41.41 -22.77 3.23
CA ARG A 12 -40.02 -23.01 3.61
C ARG A 12 -40.04 -23.77 4.92
N GLU A 13 -39.25 -24.82 5.00
CA GLU A 13 -39.13 -25.61 6.22
C GLU A 13 -37.82 -25.25 6.91
N LEU A 14 -37.89 -24.85 8.18
CA LEU A 14 -36.72 -24.80 9.05
C LEU A 14 -36.51 -26.23 9.54
N ALA A 15 -35.56 -26.95 8.95
CA ALA A 15 -35.18 -28.30 9.37
C ALA A 15 -34.15 -28.24 10.52
N PRO A 16 -34.07 -29.28 11.38
CA PRO A 16 -32.99 -29.42 12.34
C PRO A 16 -31.65 -29.57 11.60
N GLY A 17 -30.93 -28.45 11.45
CA GLY A 17 -29.62 -28.38 10.81
C GLY A 17 -28.48 -28.82 11.71
N GLU A 18 -27.34 -29.14 11.11
CA GLU A 18 -26.10 -29.51 11.82
C GLU A 18 -25.29 -28.27 12.25
N ASP A 19 -25.97 -27.29 12.85
CA ASP A 19 -25.35 -26.07 13.34
C ASP A 19 -25.88 -25.71 14.74
N VAL A 20 -25.04 -25.03 15.51
CA VAL A 20 -25.33 -24.68 16.91
C VAL A 20 -26.57 -23.79 17.06
N TYR A 21 -26.89 -22.97 16.04
CA TYR A 21 -28.01 -22.04 16.11
C TYR A 21 -29.33 -22.74 15.77
N ALA A 22 -29.33 -23.63 14.77
CA ALA A 22 -30.45 -24.54 14.55
C ALA A 22 -30.67 -25.40 15.79
N PHE A 23 -29.63 -26.02 16.33
CA PHE A 23 -29.71 -26.78 17.59
C PHE A 23 -30.37 -25.96 18.72
N PHE A 24 -29.91 -24.73 18.94
CA PHE A 24 -30.48 -23.82 19.92
C PHE A 24 -31.96 -23.52 19.65
N ALA A 25 -32.34 -23.30 18.39
CA ALA A 25 -33.73 -23.04 18.00
C ALA A 25 -34.67 -24.21 18.35
N PHE A 26 -34.22 -25.46 18.22
CA PHE A 26 -35.02 -26.66 18.46
C PHE A 26 -34.94 -27.19 19.91
N VAL A 27 -33.79 -27.14 20.57
CA VAL A 27 -33.58 -27.79 21.88
C VAL A 27 -34.28 -27.08 23.03
N ILE A 28 -34.36 -25.75 23.01
CA ILE A 28 -34.98 -24.98 24.10
C ILE A 28 -36.48 -25.29 24.22
N PRO A 29 -37.28 -25.25 23.14
CA PRO A 29 -38.69 -25.66 23.20
C PRO A 29 -38.90 -27.10 23.67
N LEU A 30 -38.02 -28.03 23.27
CA LEU A 30 -38.09 -29.43 23.70
C LEU A 30 -37.84 -29.59 25.21
N GLU A 31 -36.87 -28.85 25.76
CA GLU A 31 -36.53 -28.91 27.18
C GLU A 31 -37.50 -28.11 28.07
N ASP A 32 -38.23 -27.13 27.54
CA ASP A 32 -39.33 -26.46 28.24
C ASP A 32 -40.51 -27.41 28.51
N GLN A 33 -40.67 -28.48 27.73
CA GLN A 33 -41.76 -29.45 27.89
C GLN A 33 -41.51 -30.45 29.03
N LYS A 34 -40.26 -30.75 29.38
CA LYS A 34 -39.91 -31.73 30.42
C LYS A 34 -40.20 -31.16 31.81
N ARG A 35 -41.45 -31.28 32.27
CA ARG A 35 -41.96 -30.68 33.52
C ARG A 35 -41.20 -31.12 34.80
N ASN A 36 -40.50 -32.26 34.79
CA ASN A 36 -39.90 -32.89 36.00
C ASN A 36 -38.47 -33.47 35.81
N GLY A 37 -37.66 -32.97 34.87
CA GLY A 37 -36.30 -33.50 34.59
C GLY A 37 -35.16 -32.51 34.84
N PRO A 38 -33.88 -32.94 34.72
CA PRO A 38 -32.69 -32.09 34.79
C PRO A 38 -32.53 -31.15 33.56
N SER A 39 -33.62 -30.51 33.13
CA SER A 39 -33.75 -29.70 31.91
C SER A 39 -32.87 -28.43 31.92
N ALA A 40 -32.38 -28.02 33.08
CA ALA A 40 -31.52 -26.85 33.21
C ALA A 40 -30.16 -27.05 32.51
N CYS A 41 -29.61 -28.27 32.52
CA CYS A 41 -28.27 -28.53 31.99
C CYS A 41 -28.23 -28.41 30.45
N ASN A 42 -29.20 -29.01 29.75
CA ASN A 42 -29.26 -28.95 28.29
C ASN A 42 -29.51 -27.53 27.76
N LYS A 43 -30.35 -26.75 28.45
CA LYS A 43 -30.55 -25.33 28.14
C LYS A 43 -29.25 -24.55 28.33
N ALA A 44 -28.59 -24.71 29.48
CA ALA A 44 -27.32 -24.06 29.76
C ALA A 44 -26.24 -24.42 28.73
N LEU A 45 -26.18 -25.69 28.30
CA LEU A 45 -25.28 -26.14 27.23
C LEU A 45 -25.57 -25.43 25.92
N ALA A 46 -26.83 -25.35 25.49
CA ALA A 46 -27.20 -24.70 24.24
C ALA A 46 -26.83 -23.21 24.21
N TYR A 47 -27.11 -22.47 25.28
CA TYR A 47 -26.68 -21.07 25.42
C TYR A 47 -25.15 -20.93 25.41
N THR A 48 -24.46 -21.78 26.17
CA THR A 48 -22.99 -21.79 26.23
C THR A 48 -22.38 -22.04 24.86
N LEU A 49 -22.91 -22.99 24.08
CA LEU A 49 -22.40 -23.31 22.76
C LEU A 49 -22.58 -22.15 21.76
N VAL A 50 -23.72 -21.46 21.76
CA VAL A 50 -23.95 -20.29 20.89
C VAL A 50 -22.97 -19.17 21.22
N VAL A 51 -22.84 -18.82 22.51
CA VAL A 51 -21.93 -17.77 22.97
C VAL A 51 -20.48 -18.14 22.68
N PHE A 52 -20.08 -19.38 22.98
CA PHE A 52 -18.73 -19.88 22.70
C PHE A 52 -18.40 -19.83 21.20
N SER A 53 -19.33 -20.24 20.34
CA SER A 53 -19.15 -20.21 18.89
C SER A 53 -19.00 -18.78 18.36
N ALA A 54 -19.82 -17.85 18.87
CA ALA A 54 -19.72 -16.43 18.50
C ALA A 54 -18.38 -15.81 18.93
N ILE A 55 -17.90 -16.11 20.15
CA ILE A 55 -16.61 -15.64 20.64
C ILE A 55 -15.47 -16.21 19.78
N LEU A 56 -15.50 -17.51 19.48
CA LEU A 56 -14.47 -18.16 18.68
C LEU A 56 -14.36 -17.53 17.28
N GLN A 57 -15.51 -17.30 16.61
CA GLN A 57 -15.52 -16.61 15.32
C GLN A 57 -15.05 -15.16 15.42
N ALA A 58 -15.48 -14.41 16.44
CA ALA A 58 -15.08 -13.02 16.62
C ALA A 58 -13.56 -12.90 16.85
N VAL A 59 -12.96 -13.78 17.66
CA VAL A 59 -11.51 -13.81 17.89
C VAL A 59 -10.75 -14.12 16.59
N LEU A 60 -11.17 -15.14 15.84
CA LEU A 60 -10.53 -15.51 14.57
C LEU A 60 -10.62 -14.38 13.53
N LEU A 61 -11.78 -13.74 13.44
CA LEU A 61 -12.00 -12.59 12.56
C LEU A 61 -11.12 -11.40 12.95
N TYR A 62 -11.05 -11.10 14.25
CA TYR A 62 -10.21 -10.03 14.77
C TYR A 62 -8.74 -10.28 14.49
N THR A 63 -8.27 -11.52 14.65
CA THR A 63 -6.87 -11.86 14.35
C THR A 63 -6.55 -11.68 12.86
N ILE A 64 -7.41 -12.14 11.94
CA ILE A 64 -7.19 -11.99 10.49
C ILE A 64 -7.23 -10.53 10.08
N PHE A 65 -8.17 -9.77 10.64
CA PHE A 65 -8.30 -8.35 10.36
C PHE A 65 -7.00 -7.60 10.73
N ASN A 66 -6.47 -7.84 11.93
CA ASN A 66 -5.27 -7.16 12.41
C ASN A 66 -3.96 -7.71 11.85
N SER A 67 -3.91 -8.94 11.34
CA SER A 67 -2.65 -9.50 10.82
C SER A 67 -2.51 -9.36 9.31
N VAL A 68 -3.61 -9.16 8.59
CA VAL A 68 -3.56 -9.10 7.13
C VAL A 68 -4.19 -7.83 6.58
N VAL A 69 -5.40 -7.48 7.04
CA VAL A 69 -6.09 -6.33 6.46
C VAL A 69 -5.39 -5.02 6.85
N THR A 70 -4.99 -4.87 8.10
CA THR A 70 -4.23 -3.70 8.57
C THR A 70 -2.83 -3.68 8.00
N ASP A 71 -2.07 -4.78 8.07
CA ASP A 71 -0.69 -4.84 7.58
C ASP A 71 -0.63 -4.62 6.06
N GLY A 72 -1.52 -5.26 5.31
CA GLY A 72 -1.64 -5.04 3.87
C GLY A 72 -2.20 -3.66 3.51
N ARG A 73 -2.86 -2.97 4.44
CA ARG A 73 -3.24 -1.56 4.25
C ARG A 73 -2.06 -0.63 4.53
N GLU A 74 -1.37 -0.79 5.65
CA GLU A 74 -0.18 -0.02 6.01
C GLU A 74 0.90 -0.16 4.93
N TRP A 75 1.11 -1.37 4.40
CA TRP A 75 2.01 -1.60 3.28
C TRP A 75 1.60 -0.81 2.02
N ARG A 76 0.32 -0.85 1.62
CA ARG A 76 -0.16 -0.07 0.45
C ARG A 76 -0.01 1.43 0.68
N ASP A 77 -0.42 1.91 1.85
CA ASP A 77 -0.36 3.32 2.22
C ASP A 77 1.10 3.79 2.32
N SER A 78 2.05 2.89 2.62
CA SER A 78 3.50 3.18 2.59
C SER A 78 4.09 3.25 1.18
N ILE A 79 3.43 2.69 0.15
CA ILE A 79 3.86 2.81 -1.24
C ILE A 79 3.25 4.07 -1.86
N LEU A 80 1.93 4.20 -1.78
CA LEU A 80 1.18 5.27 -2.39
C LEU A 80 0.19 5.81 -1.39
N ASN A 81 0.33 7.08 -1.02
CA ASN A 81 -0.71 7.76 -0.26
C ASN A 81 -1.80 8.21 -1.26
N PRO A 82 -3.03 7.66 -1.20
CA PRO A 82 -4.13 8.09 -2.06
C PRO A 82 -4.65 9.46 -1.61
N GLN A 83 -3.83 10.50 -1.72
CA GLN A 83 -4.27 11.86 -1.44
C GLN A 83 -5.08 12.40 -2.62
N GLY A 84 -6.40 12.51 -2.42
CA GLY A 84 -7.20 13.51 -3.11
C GLY A 84 -7.90 13.09 -4.41
N GLU A 85 -7.68 11.89 -4.95
CA GLU A 85 -8.45 11.46 -6.12
C GLU A 85 -9.85 10.99 -5.72
N ARG A 86 -10.83 11.89 -5.89
CA ARG A 86 -12.26 11.61 -5.68
C ARG A 86 -12.80 10.72 -6.81
N ILE A 87 -12.43 9.45 -6.81
CA ILE A 87 -13.01 8.46 -7.71
C ILE A 87 -14.51 8.34 -7.36
N PHE A 88 -15.37 8.79 -8.27
CA PHE A 88 -16.84 8.95 -8.12
C PHE A 88 -17.36 10.10 -7.23
N GLY A 89 -16.59 11.19 -7.05
CA GLY A 89 -17.10 12.46 -6.52
C GLY A 89 -17.76 12.41 -5.13
N SER A 90 -17.64 11.29 -4.41
CA SER A 90 -18.28 11.04 -3.12
C SER A 90 -17.32 10.37 -2.15
N ASN A 91 -17.49 10.75 -0.89
CA ASN A 91 -16.67 10.45 0.29
C ASN A 91 -16.73 8.98 0.75
N LEU A 92 -17.07 8.02 -0.13
CA LEU A 92 -17.16 6.61 0.28
C LEU A 92 -15.81 6.12 0.80
N TRP A 93 -14.72 6.62 0.21
CA TRP A 93 -13.36 6.37 0.67
C TRP A 93 -13.01 7.15 1.95
N ASP A 94 -13.51 8.37 2.14
CA ASP A 94 -13.30 9.12 3.41
C ASP A 94 -13.92 8.41 4.63
N LEU A 95 -14.88 7.50 4.41
CA LEU A 95 -15.40 6.67 5.50
C LEU A 95 -14.34 5.69 6.03
N PHE A 96 -13.34 5.35 5.20
CA PHE A 96 -12.30 4.37 5.50
C PHE A 96 -10.93 5.00 5.64
N TYR A 97 -10.67 6.16 5.05
CA TYR A 97 -9.39 6.89 5.11
C TYR A 97 -9.50 8.10 6.02
N ALA A 98 -8.47 8.30 6.86
CA ALA A 98 -8.37 9.53 7.63
C ALA A 98 -8.31 10.72 6.66
N PRO A 99 -8.99 11.84 6.98
CA PRO A 99 -8.89 13.04 6.15
C PRO A 99 -7.41 13.40 6.03
N SER A 100 -6.90 13.46 4.80
CA SER A 100 -5.50 13.80 4.55
C SER A 100 -5.20 15.14 5.20
N SER A 101 -4.19 15.20 6.07
CA SER A 101 -3.61 16.47 6.47
C SER A 101 -3.21 17.24 5.21
N GLN A 102 -3.38 18.57 5.20
CA GLN A 102 -2.93 19.40 4.08
C GLN A 102 -1.43 19.27 3.79
N CYS A 103 -0.65 18.78 4.78
CA CYS A 103 0.77 18.48 4.62
C CYS A 103 1.01 17.00 4.37
N ASN A 104 2.01 16.73 3.54
CA ASN A 104 2.58 15.43 3.29
C ASN A 104 3.27 14.92 4.57
N SER A 105 2.93 13.69 4.99
CA SER A 105 3.55 13.08 6.18
C SER A 105 4.96 12.56 5.90
N GLY A 106 5.31 12.33 4.63
CA GLY A 106 6.57 11.69 4.23
C GLY A 106 6.61 10.18 4.52
N GLU A 107 5.49 9.57 4.91
CA GLU A 107 5.41 8.13 5.23
C GLU A 107 5.26 7.25 3.98
N SER A 108 4.73 7.81 2.88
CA SER A 108 4.57 7.10 1.62
C SER A 108 5.76 7.31 0.69
N LEU A 109 6.14 6.25 -0.02
CA LEU A 109 7.24 6.25 -0.98
C LEU A 109 6.94 7.13 -2.20
N CYS A 110 5.70 7.10 -2.67
CA CYS A 110 5.21 7.86 -3.80
C CYS A 110 4.08 8.79 -3.41
N MET A 111 4.05 9.95 -4.06
CA MET A 111 2.92 10.87 -4.04
C MET A 111 2.43 11.15 -5.45
N MET A 112 1.14 11.40 -5.59
CA MET A 112 0.54 11.79 -6.86
C MET A 112 0.61 13.32 -7.02
N ASP A 113 1.23 13.80 -8.09
CA ASP A 113 1.30 15.21 -8.49
C ASP A 113 0.86 15.32 -9.96
N ASN A 114 -0.25 16.00 -10.22
CA ASN A 114 -0.79 16.24 -11.58
C ASN A 114 -0.91 14.97 -12.44
N ASP A 115 -1.63 13.94 -11.97
CA ASP A 115 -1.83 12.64 -12.63
C ASP A 115 -0.55 11.80 -12.86
N SER A 116 0.58 12.23 -12.29
CA SER A 116 1.85 11.51 -12.30
C SER A 116 2.26 11.11 -10.89
N TYR A 117 3.00 10.02 -10.75
CA TYR A 117 3.63 9.59 -9.51
C TYR A 117 5.03 10.18 -9.44
N THR A 118 5.36 10.83 -8.33
CA THR A 118 6.74 11.16 -7.98
C THR A 118 7.14 10.28 -6.80
N CYS A 119 8.18 9.48 -7.01
CA CYS A 119 8.68 8.52 -6.02
C CYS A 119 10.15 8.79 -5.66
N ALA A 120 10.73 9.90 -6.15
CA ALA A 120 12.06 10.34 -5.76
C ALA A 120 12.14 10.64 -4.25
N PRO A 121 13.34 10.63 -3.65
CA PRO A 121 13.54 11.12 -2.29
C PRO A 121 13.00 12.55 -2.14
N PRO A 122 12.42 12.92 -0.99
CA PRO A 122 11.93 14.28 -0.71
C PRO A 122 12.86 15.42 -1.14
N ALA A 123 14.15 15.30 -0.84
CA ALA A 123 15.17 16.29 -1.19
C ALA A 123 15.39 16.45 -2.71
N LEU A 124 15.12 15.40 -3.50
CA LEU A 124 15.26 15.43 -4.96
C LEU A 124 13.96 15.86 -5.66
N GLN A 125 12.81 15.60 -5.05
CA GLN A 125 11.53 16.08 -5.57
C GLN A 125 11.49 17.62 -5.66
N ILE A 126 12.02 18.28 -4.62
CA ILE A 126 12.11 19.74 -4.57
C ILE A 126 13.23 20.29 -5.46
N SER A 127 14.36 19.58 -5.60
CA SER A 127 15.49 20.03 -6.43
C SER A 127 15.18 20.02 -7.93
N ALA A 128 14.24 19.17 -8.39
CA ALA A 128 13.81 19.16 -9.78
C ALA A 128 13.03 20.43 -10.20
N ARG A 129 12.68 21.30 -9.24
CA ARG A 129 11.75 22.45 -9.39
C ARG A 129 12.44 23.78 -9.11
N TRP A 130 13.44 24.13 -9.92
CA TRP A 130 14.19 25.40 -9.78
C TRP A 130 13.28 26.63 -9.64
N GLU A 131 12.21 26.71 -10.43
CA GLU A 131 11.26 27.84 -10.40
C GLU A 131 10.48 27.94 -9.08
N GLU A 132 10.38 26.86 -8.31
CA GLU A 132 9.80 26.90 -6.96
C GLU A 132 10.83 27.30 -5.90
N LEU A 133 12.13 27.10 -6.15
CA LEU A 133 13.23 27.40 -5.23
C LEU A 133 13.68 28.87 -5.33
N ASP A 134 13.84 29.37 -6.56
CA ASP A 134 14.25 30.74 -6.92
C ASP A 134 13.00 31.61 -7.09
N LYS A 135 12.52 32.18 -5.98
CA LYS A 135 11.18 32.79 -5.91
C LYS A 135 11.13 34.16 -6.57
N ASP A 136 12.22 34.91 -6.51
CA ASP A 136 12.32 36.23 -7.14
C ASP A 136 12.80 36.15 -8.60
N GLY A 137 13.32 35.00 -9.03
CA GLY A 137 13.73 34.72 -10.40
C GLY A 137 15.04 35.40 -10.78
N ASP A 138 15.87 35.78 -9.80
CA ASP A 138 17.15 36.43 -10.04
C ASP A 138 18.26 35.46 -10.48
N GLY A 139 17.98 34.15 -10.47
CA GLY A 139 18.92 33.10 -10.82
C GLY A 139 19.86 32.70 -9.68
N ILE A 140 19.57 33.10 -8.46
CA ILE A 140 20.35 32.85 -7.25
C ILE A 140 19.41 32.31 -6.17
N TRP A 141 19.51 31.03 -5.87
CA TRP A 141 18.79 30.47 -4.74
C TRP A 141 19.51 30.85 -3.44
N THR A 142 18.88 31.66 -2.61
CA THR A 142 19.44 32.11 -1.34
C THR A 142 19.00 31.22 -0.17
N ARG A 143 19.77 31.23 0.92
CA ARG A 143 19.39 30.48 2.13
C ARG A 143 18.06 30.97 2.73
N ASP A 144 17.82 32.27 2.67
CA ASP A 144 16.59 32.89 3.19
C ASP A 144 15.36 32.44 2.39
N GLU A 145 15.49 32.20 1.07
CA GLU A 145 14.41 31.63 0.26
C GLU A 145 14.13 30.16 0.58
N ALA A 146 15.12 29.43 1.09
CA ALA A 146 14.96 28.05 1.52
C ALA A 146 14.16 27.92 2.84
N GLU A 147 14.00 28.99 3.62
CA GLU A 147 13.21 28.98 4.88
C GLU A 147 11.69 29.05 4.61
N ARG A 148 11.17 28.08 3.86
CA ARG A 148 9.78 28.04 3.38
C ARG A 148 8.98 26.86 3.94
N GLU A 149 8.03 27.17 4.81
CA GLU A 149 7.13 26.19 5.42
C GLU A 149 6.17 25.54 4.42
N ASP A 150 5.82 26.21 3.32
CA ASP A 150 4.93 25.64 2.30
C ASP A 150 5.61 24.50 1.52
N LEU A 151 6.89 24.66 1.19
CA LEU A 151 7.69 23.60 0.57
C LEU A 151 7.93 22.45 1.54
N ARG A 152 8.16 22.75 2.82
CA ARG A 152 8.30 21.74 3.88
C ARG A 152 7.04 20.89 4.03
N CYS A 153 5.88 21.53 4.07
CA CYS A 153 4.58 20.88 4.15
C CYS A 153 4.29 20.02 2.90
N ARG A 154 4.68 20.47 1.70
CA ARG A 154 4.44 19.75 0.44
C ARG A 154 5.34 18.52 0.26
N PHE A 155 6.63 18.66 0.54
CA PHE A 155 7.64 17.64 0.24
C PHE A 155 8.10 16.84 1.46
N ALA A 156 7.64 17.17 2.67
CA ALA A 156 8.05 16.52 3.92
C ALA A 156 9.58 16.55 4.18
N VAL A 157 10.27 17.59 3.71
CA VAL A 157 11.70 17.83 3.93
C VAL A 157 11.94 19.31 4.22
N ASP A 158 12.91 19.62 5.08
CA ASP A 158 13.32 21.01 5.33
C ASP A 158 14.11 21.53 4.11
N PRO A 159 13.63 22.55 3.37
CA PRO A 159 14.33 23.04 2.19
C PRO A 159 15.70 23.66 2.53
N VAL A 160 15.92 24.12 3.77
CA VAL A 160 17.25 24.59 4.22
C VAL A 160 18.24 23.43 4.28
N GLU A 161 17.79 22.24 4.68
CA GLU A 161 18.62 21.04 4.66
C GLU A 161 19.00 20.70 3.22
N VAL A 162 18.05 20.78 2.28
CA VAL A 162 18.31 20.58 0.84
C VAL A 162 19.29 21.62 0.29
N PHE A 163 19.18 22.88 0.70
CA PHE A 163 20.15 23.92 0.34
C PHE A 163 21.57 23.52 0.79
N ASP A 164 21.71 23.05 2.02
CA ASP A 164 22.98 22.60 2.57
C ASP A 164 23.53 21.35 1.86
N VAL A 165 22.68 20.44 1.35
CA VAL A 165 23.10 19.32 0.48
C VAL A 165 23.86 19.85 -0.74
N PHE A 166 23.27 20.82 -1.46
CA PHE A 166 23.89 21.38 -2.65
C PHE A 166 25.23 22.05 -2.33
N VAL A 167 25.30 22.81 -1.22
CA VAL A 167 26.57 23.39 -0.77
C VAL A 167 27.61 22.29 -0.49
N ASN A 168 27.24 21.22 0.21
CA ASN A 168 28.15 20.14 0.54
C ASN A 168 28.65 19.41 -0.71
N VAL A 169 27.78 19.13 -1.69
CA VAL A 169 28.18 18.57 -2.99
C VAL A 169 29.20 19.47 -3.67
N LEU A 170 28.91 20.77 -3.77
CA LEU A 170 29.80 21.73 -4.44
C LEU A 170 31.16 21.85 -3.75
N VAL A 171 31.16 21.89 -2.41
CA VAL A 171 32.39 21.94 -1.61
C VAL A 171 33.20 20.65 -1.73
N SER A 172 32.54 19.48 -1.78
CA SER A 172 33.22 18.19 -1.97
C SER A 172 33.91 18.05 -3.34
N ARG A 173 33.52 18.89 -4.31
CA ARG A 173 34.04 18.91 -5.68
C ARG A 173 34.96 20.11 -5.95
N GLU A 174 35.53 20.72 -4.91
CA GLU A 174 36.40 21.89 -5.08
C GLU A 174 37.69 21.61 -5.85
N ASP A 175 38.05 20.33 -6.01
CA ASP A 175 39.14 19.85 -6.86
C ASP A 175 38.79 19.89 -8.36
N LEU A 176 37.50 19.82 -8.70
CA LEU A 176 37.01 19.81 -10.09
C LEU A 176 36.49 21.17 -10.55
N THR A 177 35.96 21.99 -9.64
CA THR A 177 35.38 23.30 -9.97
C THR A 177 35.76 24.37 -8.96
N TRP A 178 35.88 25.62 -9.41
CA TRP A 178 35.98 26.75 -8.50
C TRP A 178 34.68 26.91 -7.70
N VAL A 179 34.77 27.10 -6.38
CA VAL A 179 33.63 27.33 -5.50
C VAL A 179 33.65 28.77 -4.99
N SER A 180 32.54 29.51 -5.19
CA SER A 180 32.44 30.90 -4.76
C SER A 180 32.51 31.04 -3.23
N PRO A 181 33.01 32.18 -2.69
CA PRO A 181 32.98 32.43 -1.26
C PRO A 181 31.56 32.40 -0.67
N GLU A 182 30.55 32.81 -1.44
CA GLU A 182 29.15 32.83 -1.00
C GLU A 182 28.60 31.42 -0.76
N ILE A 183 28.99 30.44 -1.58
CA ILE A 183 28.64 29.03 -1.37
C ILE A 183 29.36 28.48 -0.14
N ARG A 184 30.66 28.77 0.01
CA ARG A 184 31.44 28.36 1.20
C ARG A 184 30.86 28.92 2.50
N GLU A 185 30.29 30.12 2.43
CA GLU A 185 29.62 30.79 3.54
C GLU A 185 28.14 30.41 3.69
N ARG A 186 27.62 29.50 2.85
CA ARG A 186 26.22 29.02 2.85
C ARG A 186 25.20 30.15 2.71
N ARG A 187 25.51 31.16 1.89
CA ARG A 187 24.63 32.32 1.69
C ARG A 187 23.73 32.16 0.46
N ALA A 188 24.31 31.71 -0.66
CA ALA A 188 23.62 31.67 -1.94
C ALA A 188 24.22 30.63 -2.89
N ILE A 189 23.38 30.06 -3.75
CA ILE A 189 23.73 29.13 -4.82
C ILE A 189 23.23 29.72 -6.14
N ALA A 190 24.16 30.23 -6.95
CA ALA A 190 23.82 30.68 -8.30
C ALA A 190 23.42 29.49 -9.19
N ARG A 191 22.49 29.71 -10.12
CA ARG A 191 21.95 28.69 -11.05
C ARG A 191 23.02 27.83 -11.77
N PRO A 192 24.19 28.34 -12.19
CA PRO A 192 25.21 27.49 -12.81
C PRO A 192 25.73 26.41 -11.86
N TYR A 193 25.94 26.75 -10.59
CA TYR A 193 26.37 25.78 -9.57
C TYR A 193 25.29 24.75 -9.29
N PHE A 194 24.03 25.20 -9.19
CA PHE A 194 22.89 24.31 -9.04
C PHE A 194 22.83 23.30 -10.19
N THR A 195 22.90 23.77 -11.43
CA THR A 195 22.89 22.94 -12.65
C THR A 195 24.02 21.93 -12.65
N TYR A 196 25.24 22.34 -12.27
CA TYR A 196 26.40 21.44 -12.18
C TYR A 196 26.21 20.32 -11.13
N ALA A 197 25.70 20.66 -9.95
CA ALA A 197 25.46 19.70 -8.86
C ALA A 197 24.25 18.77 -9.13
N LEU A 198 23.25 19.26 -9.87
CA LEU A 198 22.00 18.55 -10.12
C LEU A 198 22.20 17.20 -10.83
N GLY A 199 23.21 17.05 -11.68
CA GLY A 199 23.50 15.78 -12.35
C GLY A 199 23.88 14.65 -11.39
N ASP A 200 24.77 14.93 -10.43
CA ASP A 200 25.16 13.97 -9.39
C ASP A 200 23.93 13.61 -8.52
N LEU A 201 23.15 14.62 -8.13
CA LEU A 201 21.99 14.45 -7.24
C LEU A 201 20.83 13.70 -7.92
N ASN A 202 20.54 13.96 -9.19
CA ASN A 202 19.48 13.26 -9.92
C ASN A 202 19.78 11.78 -10.13
N LEU A 203 21.06 11.39 -10.16
CA LEU A 203 21.44 9.96 -10.19
C LEU A 203 21.10 9.27 -8.86
N CYS A 204 21.05 9.98 -7.73
CA CYS A 204 20.68 9.40 -6.44
C CYS A 204 19.24 8.88 -6.37
N VAL A 205 18.38 9.20 -7.35
CA VAL A 205 17.04 8.58 -7.49
C VAL A 205 17.14 7.06 -7.72
N TYR A 206 18.29 6.56 -8.18
CA TYR A 206 18.46 5.15 -8.56
C TYR A 206 18.96 4.23 -7.43
N ARG A 207 19.04 4.70 -6.18
CA ARG A 207 19.22 3.95 -4.91
C ARG A 207 20.41 3.03 -4.76
N THR A 208 20.49 2.02 -5.61
CA THR A 208 21.42 0.91 -5.53
C THR A 208 22.37 0.95 -6.72
N PRO A 209 23.63 0.54 -6.55
CA PRO A 209 24.59 0.47 -7.66
C PRO A 209 24.17 -0.54 -8.74
N ASP A 210 23.30 -1.50 -8.41
CA ASP A 210 22.77 -2.49 -9.35
C ASP A 210 21.86 -1.89 -10.42
N MET A 211 21.32 -0.68 -10.20
CA MET A 211 20.56 0.06 -11.19
C MET A 211 21.42 0.73 -12.26
N CYS A 212 22.75 0.82 -12.07
CA CYS A 212 23.64 1.50 -13.03
C CYS A 212 23.54 0.89 -14.44
N PRO A 213 23.57 -0.44 -14.64
CA PRO A 213 23.26 -1.07 -15.93
C PRO A 213 21.95 -0.60 -16.59
N ASN A 214 20.86 -0.45 -15.83
CA ASN A 214 19.58 0.02 -16.37
C ASN A 214 19.71 1.44 -16.94
N LEU A 215 20.55 2.29 -16.33
CA LEU A 215 20.84 3.64 -16.85
C LEU A 215 21.59 3.61 -18.18
N PHE A 216 22.51 2.65 -18.37
CA PHE A 216 23.15 2.41 -19.67
C PHE A 216 22.15 1.94 -20.71
N GLN A 217 21.27 1.00 -20.36
CA GLN A 217 20.21 0.53 -21.26
C GLN A 217 19.29 1.66 -21.72
N ARG A 218 19.07 2.65 -20.86
CA ARG A 218 18.27 3.86 -21.15
C ARG A 218 19.05 4.98 -21.85
N GLY A 219 20.35 4.80 -22.09
CA GLY A 219 21.19 5.77 -22.81
C GLY A 219 21.57 7.01 -22.02
N TYR A 220 21.51 6.98 -20.68
CA TYR A 220 21.75 8.17 -19.86
C TYR A 220 23.22 8.65 -19.91
N PHE A 221 24.14 7.75 -20.21
CA PHE A 221 25.57 8.05 -20.36
C PHE A 221 26.02 8.18 -21.82
N ASP A 222 25.11 8.10 -22.79
CA ASP A 222 25.50 8.10 -24.21
C ASP A 222 26.13 9.43 -24.64
N GLY A 223 25.66 10.55 -24.09
CA GLY A 223 26.22 11.89 -24.30
C GLY A 223 27.72 11.97 -23.95
N PRO A 224 28.11 11.77 -22.68
CA PRO A 224 29.50 11.88 -22.25
C PRO A 224 30.39 10.81 -22.91
N LEU A 225 29.88 9.60 -23.16
CA LEU A 225 30.62 8.55 -23.86
C LEU A 225 30.87 8.87 -25.34
N THR A 226 29.95 9.56 -25.99
CA THR A 226 30.09 9.96 -27.41
C THR A 226 31.04 11.15 -27.56
N TYR A 227 30.87 12.18 -26.73
CA TYR A 227 31.51 13.47 -26.95
C TYR A 227 32.66 13.77 -25.98
N GLY A 228 32.83 12.98 -24.91
CA GLY A 228 33.83 13.24 -23.87
C GLY A 228 33.62 14.58 -23.15
N THR A 229 32.37 15.06 -23.05
CA THR A 229 32.06 16.40 -22.52
C THR A 229 32.10 16.49 -21.00
N SER A 230 31.93 15.36 -20.29
CA SER A 230 31.93 15.34 -18.82
C SER A 230 33.23 14.76 -18.27
N LEU A 231 33.99 15.60 -17.56
CA LEU A 231 35.23 15.19 -16.88
C LEU A 231 34.98 14.18 -15.76
N ARG A 232 33.79 14.20 -15.14
CA ARG A 232 33.41 13.33 -14.01
C ARG A 232 33.12 11.90 -14.46
N VAL A 233 32.40 11.76 -15.57
CA VAL A 233 31.96 10.47 -16.12
C VAL A 233 33.07 9.80 -16.92
N GLY A 234 33.90 10.59 -17.61
CA GLY A 234 34.89 10.09 -18.56
C GLY A 234 34.26 9.68 -19.89
N ASN A 235 35.03 8.94 -20.70
CA ASN A 235 34.67 8.57 -22.08
C ASN A 235 34.69 7.06 -22.33
N THR A 236 34.75 6.23 -21.28
CA THR A 236 34.69 4.77 -21.40
C THR A 236 33.51 4.22 -20.61
N THR A 237 32.97 3.08 -21.05
CA THR A 237 31.90 2.39 -20.33
C THR A 237 32.32 2.07 -18.89
N GLU A 238 33.59 1.73 -18.66
CA GLU A 238 34.13 1.47 -17.32
C GLU A 238 34.14 2.71 -16.43
N SER A 239 34.56 3.87 -16.95
CA SER A 239 34.61 5.10 -16.15
C SER A 239 33.21 5.58 -15.78
N ALA A 240 32.27 5.51 -16.73
CA ALA A 240 30.88 5.88 -16.49
C ALA A 240 30.19 4.95 -15.47
N LEU A 241 30.46 3.64 -15.56
CA LEU A 241 29.92 2.66 -14.61
C LEU A 241 30.52 2.87 -13.21
N ALA A 242 31.83 3.08 -13.12
CA ALA A 242 32.49 3.35 -11.84
C ALA A 242 32.00 4.65 -11.20
N TYR A 243 31.78 5.69 -12.00
CA TYR A 243 31.18 6.95 -11.54
C TYR A 243 29.78 6.69 -10.95
N CYS A 244 28.88 6.04 -11.68
CA CYS A 244 27.54 5.71 -11.19
C CYS A 244 27.57 4.88 -9.89
N GLN A 245 28.42 3.85 -9.84
CA GLN A 245 28.56 3.01 -8.65
C GLN A 245 29.07 3.79 -7.43
N SER A 246 30.06 4.66 -7.61
CA SER A 246 30.58 5.50 -6.52
C SER A 246 29.57 6.49 -5.93
N LEU A 247 28.53 6.85 -6.71
CA LEU A 247 27.44 7.68 -6.22
C LEU A 247 26.47 6.86 -5.35
N LEU A 248 26.12 5.66 -5.82
CA LEU A 248 25.00 4.85 -5.29
C LEU A 248 25.41 3.79 -4.26
N GLU A 249 26.70 3.45 -4.16
CA GLU A 249 27.19 2.50 -3.17
C GLU A 249 26.89 2.95 -1.73
N ASP A 250 26.83 2.00 -0.80
CA ASP A 250 26.63 2.31 0.62
C ASP A 250 27.81 3.15 1.14
N GLY A 251 27.50 4.29 1.75
CA GLY A 251 28.48 5.31 2.11
C GLY A 251 29.05 6.10 0.92
N GLY A 252 28.52 5.95 -0.29
CA GLY A 252 28.86 6.74 -1.47
C GLY A 252 28.39 8.19 -1.39
N LEU A 253 28.57 8.96 -2.47
CA LEU A 253 28.24 10.41 -2.46
C LEU A 253 26.79 10.67 -2.04
N CYS A 254 25.83 9.90 -2.58
CA CYS A 254 24.41 10.11 -2.30
C CYS A 254 24.09 9.98 -0.80
N GLU A 255 24.61 8.95 -0.13
CA GLU A 255 24.40 8.77 1.32
C GLU A 255 25.17 9.78 2.18
N GLN A 256 26.32 10.27 1.70
CA GLN A 256 27.12 11.26 2.45
C GLN A 256 26.51 12.66 2.41
N VAL A 257 25.93 13.06 1.28
CA VAL A 257 25.48 14.44 1.08
C VAL A 257 23.99 14.63 1.35
N LEU A 258 23.15 13.63 1.09
CA LEU A 258 21.71 13.76 1.23
C LEU A 258 21.26 13.66 2.70
N PRO A 259 20.09 14.23 3.05
CA PRO A 259 19.51 14.17 4.39
C PRO A 259 19.30 12.73 4.87
N ALA A 260 19.11 12.56 6.18
CA ALA A 260 18.74 11.27 6.75
C ALA A 260 17.42 10.71 6.16
N THR A 261 16.54 11.57 5.65
CA THR A 261 15.31 11.15 4.94
C THR A 261 15.61 10.34 3.68
N TYR A 262 16.77 10.54 3.02
CA TYR A 262 17.21 9.73 1.89
C TYR A 262 17.53 8.29 2.33
N THR A 263 18.23 8.09 3.45
CA THR A 263 18.54 6.75 3.95
C THR A 263 17.27 5.98 4.34
N VAL A 264 16.31 6.67 4.96
CA VAL A 264 14.99 6.09 5.27
C VAL A 264 14.27 5.71 3.98
N TRP A 265 14.19 6.63 3.01
CA TRP A 265 13.58 6.38 1.71
C TRP A 265 14.23 5.21 0.96
N LYS A 266 15.58 5.15 0.91
CA LYS A 266 16.33 4.07 0.25
C LYS A 266 15.95 2.72 0.84
N ARG A 267 16.05 2.57 2.16
CA ARG A 267 15.71 1.33 2.89
C ARG A 267 14.24 0.94 2.75
N THR A 268 13.34 1.92 2.87
CA THR A 268 11.90 1.67 2.68
C THR A 268 11.67 1.13 1.28
N SER A 269 12.19 1.79 0.25
CA SER A 269 11.95 1.33 -1.12
C SER A 269 12.60 -0.04 -1.41
N GLU A 270 13.78 -0.35 -0.87
CA GLU A 270 14.40 -1.68 -1.00
C GLU A 270 13.51 -2.76 -0.37
N THR A 271 12.91 -2.44 0.79
CA THR A 271 11.96 -3.33 1.45
C THR A 271 10.68 -3.50 0.63
N GLN A 272 10.16 -2.41 0.04
CA GLN A 272 8.92 -2.42 -0.73
C GLN A 272 9.06 -3.07 -2.11
N CYS A 273 10.23 -2.94 -2.74
CA CYS A 273 10.51 -3.52 -4.06
C CYS A 273 10.84 -5.02 -3.99
N LEU A 274 11.03 -5.59 -2.79
CA LEU A 274 11.42 -6.98 -2.58
C LEU A 274 12.77 -7.32 -3.24
N GLN A 275 13.01 -8.59 -3.56
CA GLN A 275 14.31 -9.05 -4.05
C GLN A 275 14.55 -8.63 -5.51
N PRO A 276 15.80 -8.30 -5.86
CA PRO A 276 16.15 -8.03 -7.24
C PRO A 276 16.22 -9.31 -8.09
N SER A 277 15.67 -9.26 -9.29
CA SER A 277 15.87 -10.21 -10.38
C SER A 277 16.84 -9.61 -11.42
N TYR A 278 17.61 -10.45 -12.12
CA TYR A 278 18.64 -9.96 -13.05
C TYR A 278 18.47 -10.57 -14.44
N GLU A 279 18.52 -9.72 -15.47
CA GLU A 279 18.49 -10.11 -16.88
C GLU A 279 19.74 -9.63 -17.60
N SER A 280 20.42 -10.51 -18.34
CA SER A 280 21.61 -10.14 -19.10
C SER A 280 21.24 -9.40 -20.38
N PHE A 281 21.90 -8.28 -20.66
CA PHE A 281 21.84 -7.58 -21.94
C PHE A 281 23.23 -7.16 -22.42
N VAL A 282 23.35 -6.83 -23.71
CA VAL A 282 24.60 -6.39 -24.32
C VAL A 282 24.48 -4.90 -24.65
N TYR A 283 25.25 -4.07 -23.94
CA TYR A 283 25.38 -2.64 -24.24
C TYR A 283 26.42 -2.41 -25.34
N THR A 284 26.14 -1.53 -26.29
CA THR A 284 27.06 -1.14 -27.36
C THR A 284 27.48 0.31 -27.15
N HIS A 285 28.78 0.55 -26.97
CA HIS A 285 29.33 1.88 -26.75
C HIS A 285 29.10 2.78 -27.98
N PRO A 286 28.55 3.99 -27.83
CA PRO A 286 28.08 4.80 -28.95
C PRO A 286 29.21 5.34 -29.85
N ALA A 287 30.41 5.60 -29.30
CA ALA A 287 31.54 6.12 -30.08
C ALA A 287 32.34 5.06 -30.85
N ASP A 288 32.67 3.91 -30.23
CA ASP A 288 33.62 2.93 -30.77
C ASP A 288 33.00 1.56 -31.12
N ASN A 289 31.69 1.40 -30.92
CA ASN A 289 30.92 0.17 -31.14
C ASN A 289 31.42 -1.05 -30.35
N ARG A 290 32.20 -0.86 -29.27
CA ARG A 290 32.56 -1.97 -28.38
C ARG A 290 31.36 -2.41 -27.56
N THR A 291 31.18 -3.73 -27.46
CA THR A 291 30.07 -4.31 -26.71
C THR A 291 30.51 -4.74 -25.32
N LYS A 292 29.67 -4.53 -24.30
CA LYS A 292 29.87 -5.01 -22.93
C LYS A 292 28.59 -5.69 -22.43
N SER A 293 28.73 -6.91 -21.91
CA SER A 293 27.61 -7.59 -21.25
C SER A 293 27.36 -6.95 -19.88
N MET A 294 26.10 -6.67 -19.59
CA MET A 294 25.64 -6.11 -18.33
C MET A 294 24.44 -6.90 -17.81
N LEU A 295 24.08 -6.70 -16.54
CA LEU A 295 22.91 -7.29 -15.91
C LEU A 295 21.95 -6.15 -15.57
N ALA A 296 20.81 -6.07 -16.26
CA ALA A 296 19.73 -5.19 -15.86
C ALA A 296 19.06 -5.79 -14.63
N VAL A 297 18.73 -4.95 -13.65
CA VAL A 297 17.99 -5.35 -12.46
C VAL A 297 16.51 -5.05 -12.63
N ASP A 298 15.67 -5.97 -12.19
CA ASP A 298 14.24 -5.81 -11.99
C ASP A 298 13.89 -6.24 -10.56
N TYR A 299 12.66 -6.05 -10.13
CA TYR A 299 12.24 -6.21 -8.75
C TYR A 299 10.99 -7.08 -8.65
N GLU A 300 11.04 -8.06 -7.76
CA GLU A 300 9.99 -9.07 -7.58
C GLU A 300 8.61 -8.44 -7.32
N ALA A 301 8.51 -7.39 -6.50
CA ALA A 301 7.24 -6.72 -6.25
C ALA A 301 6.60 -6.19 -7.53
N ARG A 302 7.39 -5.56 -8.40
CA ARG A 302 6.91 -5.01 -9.68
C ARG A 302 6.41 -6.14 -10.59
N GLU A 303 7.19 -7.22 -10.71
CA GLU A 303 6.83 -8.38 -11.53
C GLU A 303 5.52 -9.04 -11.07
N ILE A 304 5.33 -9.20 -9.75
CA ILE A 304 4.12 -9.83 -9.21
C ILE A 304 2.89 -8.96 -9.50
N TYR A 305 2.97 -7.64 -9.28
CA TYR A 305 1.84 -6.73 -9.54
C TYR A 305 1.55 -6.57 -11.04
N ALA A 306 2.58 -6.51 -11.88
CA ALA A 306 2.42 -6.52 -13.33
C ALA A 306 1.73 -7.80 -13.81
N ARG A 307 2.18 -8.97 -13.32
CA ARG A 307 1.55 -10.26 -13.62
C ARG A 307 0.10 -10.33 -13.14
N ALA A 308 -0.19 -9.81 -11.96
CA ALA A 308 -1.54 -9.78 -11.40
C ALA A 308 -2.50 -8.89 -12.21
N GLY A 309 -1.99 -7.78 -12.76
CA GLY A 309 -2.76 -6.84 -13.57
C GLY A 309 -2.97 -7.29 -15.03
N GLU A 310 -1.98 -7.96 -15.63
CA GLU A 310 -2.00 -8.30 -17.05
C GLU A 310 -2.51 -9.73 -17.34
N SER A 311 -2.38 -10.65 -16.38
CA SER A 311 -2.76 -12.05 -16.59
C SER A 311 -4.27 -12.27 -16.45
N ALA A 312 -4.95 -12.41 -17.59
CA ALA A 312 -6.36 -12.80 -17.63
C ALA A 312 -6.63 -14.13 -16.89
N ASN A 313 -5.68 -15.06 -16.92
CA ASN A 313 -5.78 -16.34 -16.21
C ASN A 313 -5.81 -16.15 -14.70
N PHE A 314 -4.96 -15.26 -14.17
CA PHE A 314 -4.97 -14.95 -12.74
C PHE A 314 -6.29 -14.28 -12.33
N LEU A 315 -6.80 -13.36 -13.15
CA LEU A 315 -8.07 -12.69 -12.89
C LEU A 315 -9.26 -13.67 -12.84
N VAL A 316 -9.35 -14.60 -13.80
CA VAL A 316 -10.40 -15.63 -13.82
C VAL A 316 -10.27 -16.58 -12.61
N TYR A 317 -9.04 -16.98 -12.28
CA TYR A 317 -8.76 -17.80 -11.10
C TYR A 317 -9.23 -17.10 -9.83
N LYS A 318 -8.84 -15.84 -9.63
CA LYS A 318 -9.21 -15.04 -8.46
C LYS A 318 -10.71 -14.76 -8.38
N ALA A 319 -11.34 -14.46 -9.50
CA ALA A 319 -12.80 -14.30 -9.57
C ALA A 319 -13.54 -15.58 -9.17
N THR A 320 -13.02 -16.76 -9.56
CA THR A 320 -13.61 -18.06 -9.19
C THR A 320 -13.51 -18.31 -7.69
N ILE A 321 -12.36 -18.03 -7.08
CA ILE A 321 -12.16 -18.19 -5.64
C ILE A 321 -13.07 -17.25 -4.84
N ILE A 322 -13.15 -15.97 -5.23
CA ILE A 322 -14.04 -15.00 -4.61
C ILE A 322 -15.52 -15.39 -4.80
N ALA A 323 -15.87 -15.93 -5.96
CA ALA A 323 -17.21 -16.46 -6.20
C ALA A 323 -17.55 -17.61 -5.23
N VAL A 324 -16.66 -18.59 -5.06
CA VAL A 324 -16.87 -19.68 -4.09
C VAL A 324 -17.05 -19.14 -2.67
N PHE A 325 -16.23 -18.17 -2.26
CA PHE A 325 -16.36 -17.50 -0.97
C PHE A 325 -17.72 -16.80 -0.82
N PHE A 326 -18.15 -16.02 -1.81
CA PHE A 326 -19.46 -15.35 -1.78
C PHE A 326 -20.63 -16.33 -1.81
N LEU A 327 -20.52 -17.48 -2.47
CA LEU A 327 -21.55 -18.53 -2.40
C LEU A 327 -21.69 -19.09 -0.98
N ALA A 328 -20.57 -19.30 -0.28
CA ALA A 328 -20.58 -19.69 1.13
C ALA A 328 -21.28 -18.62 1.99
N MET A 329 -20.91 -17.35 1.82
CA MET A 329 -21.54 -16.23 2.55
C MET A 329 -23.04 -16.09 2.23
N LEU A 330 -23.46 -16.30 0.98
CA LEU A 330 -24.86 -16.28 0.58
C LEU A 330 -25.66 -17.43 1.21
N GLY A 331 -25.06 -18.61 1.36
CA GLY A 331 -25.65 -19.73 2.08
C GLY A 331 -25.93 -19.37 3.55
N GLU A 332 -24.94 -18.81 4.23
CA GLU A 332 -25.05 -18.36 5.62
C GLU A 332 -26.06 -17.21 5.78
N LEU A 333 -26.12 -16.27 4.82
CA LEU A 333 -27.09 -15.19 4.79
C LEU A 333 -28.52 -15.73 4.67
N LYS A 334 -28.75 -16.68 3.76
CA LYS A 334 -30.07 -17.32 3.59
C LYS A 334 -30.54 -17.99 4.89
N MET A 335 -29.64 -18.65 5.62
CA MET A 335 -29.97 -19.26 6.92
C MET A 335 -30.34 -18.21 7.98
N CYS A 336 -29.62 -17.10 8.06
CA CYS A 336 -29.96 -16.00 8.98
C CYS A 336 -31.32 -15.40 8.64
N LEU A 337 -31.59 -15.14 7.36
CA LEU A 337 -32.89 -14.63 6.90
C LEU A 337 -34.03 -15.61 7.20
N LEU A 338 -33.81 -16.91 7.04
CA LEU A 338 -34.79 -17.94 7.39
C LEU A 338 -35.12 -17.93 8.89
N LEU A 339 -34.12 -17.74 9.77
CA LEU A 339 -34.34 -17.62 11.21
C LEU A 339 -35.14 -16.37 11.57
N PHE A 340 -34.89 -15.24 10.90
CA PHE A 340 -35.70 -14.03 11.07
C PHE A 340 -37.14 -14.22 10.60
N GLU A 341 -37.34 -14.80 9.41
CA GLU A 341 -38.66 -15.13 8.87
C GLU A 341 -39.41 -16.08 9.83
N TRP A 342 -38.73 -17.09 10.38
CA TRP A 342 -39.28 -18.00 11.38
C TRP A 342 -39.68 -17.27 12.67
N ALA A 343 -38.78 -16.46 13.24
CA ALA A 343 -39.02 -15.73 14.49
C ALA A 343 -40.20 -14.75 14.35
N ALA A 344 -40.34 -14.09 13.19
CA ALA A 344 -41.42 -13.16 12.90
C ALA A 344 -42.74 -13.83 12.49
N GLY A 345 -42.68 -15.04 11.91
CA GLY A 345 -43.83 -15.74 11.32
C GLY A 345 -44.53 -16.74 12.25
N HIS A 346 -43.82 -17.31 13.21
CA HIS A 346 -44.34 -18.39 14.05
C HIS A 346 -45.36 -17.87 15.08
N ARG A 347 -46.48 -18.57 15.30
CA ARG A 347 -47.56 -18.13 16.21
C ARG A 347 -47.11 -18.16 17.68
N ASP A 348 -47.61 -17.24 18.51
CA ASP A 348 -47.31 -17.21 19.95
C ASP A 348 -48.11 -18.26 20.72
N ALA A 349 -47.48 -18.88 21.72
CA ALA A 349 -48.13 -19.87 22.58
C ALA A 349 -48.98 -19.19 23.66
N LYS A 350 -50.31 -19.38 23.64
CA LYS A 350 -51.19 -19.04 24.78
C LYS A 350 -51.64 -20.26 25.61
N GLU A 351 -51.47 -21.48 25.10
CA GLU A 351 -51.71 -22.78 25.78
C GLU A 351 -50.63 -23.81 25.37
N GLU A 352 -50.57 -24.97 26.04
CA GLU A 352 -49.51 -26.01 26.01
C GLU A 352 -48.83 -26.23 24.64
N ALA A 353 -47.49 -26.27 24.66
CA ALA A 353 -46.63 -25.98 23.52
C ALA A 353 -46.31 -27.18 22.59
N VAL A 354 -46.50 -28.41 23.08
CA VAL A 354 -46.13 -29.64 22.36
C VAL A 354 -47.15 -30.72 22.70
N GLU A 355 -47.80 -31.28 21.69
CA GLU A 355 -48.62 -32.48 21.87
C GLU A 355 -47.69 -33.68 21.98
N ALA A 356 -47.73 -34.36 23.12
CA ALA A 356 -46.98 -35.59 23.30
C ALA A 356 -47.57 -36.67 22.36
N PRO A 357 -46.71 -37.39 21.61
CA PRO A 357 -47.16 -38.49 20.77
C PRO A 357 -47.92 -39.56 21.57
N ALA A 358 -48.88 -40.22 20.93
CA ALA A 358 -49.75 -41.19 21.57
C ALA A 358 -49.09 -42.56 21.59
N LEU A 359 -48.18 -42.82 22.55
CA LEU A 359 -47.65 -44.16 22.94
C LEU A 359 -47.54 -45.17 21.76
N GLY A 360 -46.65 -44.88 20.80
CA GLY A 360 -46.26 -45.77 19.70
C GLY A 360 -44.80 -45.53 19.31
N ASP A 361 -44.03 -46.60 19.09
CA ASP A 361 -42.57 -46.67 19.29
C ASP A 361 -41.65 -45.94 18.29
N ASP A 362 -42.15 -45.06 17.41
CA ASP A 362 -41.32 -44.29 16.46
C ASP A 362 -41.93 -42.92 16.08
N GLU A 363 -42.64 -42.27 17.01
CA GLU A 363 -43.38 -41.04 16.66
C GLU A 363 -42.49 -39.77 16.61
N GLU A 364 -42.56 -39.09 15.46
CA GLU A 364 -41.89 -37.82 15.19
C GLU A 364 -42.38 -36.71 16.14
N MET A 365 -41.47 -35.90 16.68
CA MET A 365 -41.83 -34.83 17.62
C MET A 365 -42.22 -33.56 16.84
N VAL A 366 -43.46 -33.08 17.01
CA VAL A 366 -43.95 -31.84 16.37
C VAL A 366 -43.99 -30.68 17.36
N ILE A 367 -43.14 -29.68 17.15
CA ILE A 367 -43.18 -28.43 17.93
C ILE A 367 -44.30 -27.55 17.38
N LYS A 368 -45.43 -27.45 18.11
CA LYS A 368 -46.59 -26.66 17.66
C LYS A 368 -46.48 -25.19 18.02
N ARG A 369 -45.85 -24.85 19.14
CA ARG A 369 -45.77 -23.48 19.65
C ARG A 369 -44.44 -23.20 20.33
N VAL A 370 -43.98 -21.96 20.21
CA VAL A 370 -42.71 -21.48 20.78
C VAL A 370 -42.95 -20.22 21.60
N SER A 371 -42.30 -20.11 22.76
CA SER A 371 -42.38 -18.94 23.64
C SER A 371 -41.85 -17.68 22.95
N THR A 372 -42.52 -16.53 23.14
CA THR A 372 -42.09 -15.23 22.60
C THR A 372 -40.70 -14.84 23.09
N ALA A 373 -40.36 -15.18 24.35
CA ALA A 373 -39.01 -14.93 24.88
C ALA A 373 -37.93 -15.68 24.08
N HIS A 374 -38.16 -16.95 23.75
CA HIS A 374 -37.24 -17.73 22.92
C HIS A 374 -37.10 -17.15 21.52
N LYS A 375 -38.21 -16.71 20.90
CA LYS A 375 -38.18 -16.06 19.57
C LYS A 375 -37.30 -14.80 19.58
N VAL A 376 -37.45 -13.96 20.59
CA VAL A 376 -36.64 -12.74 20.75
C VAL A 376 -35.17 -13.10 20.89
N VAL A 377 -34.84 -14.12 21.70
CA VAL A 377 -33.46 -14.58 21.87
C VAL A 377 -32.88 -15.15 20.58
N VAL A 378 -33.59 -16.03 19.87
CA VAL A 378 -33.17 -16.57 18.57
C VAL A 378 -32.98 -15.45 17.54
N SER A 379 -33.88 -14.47 17.51
CA SER A 379 -33.77 -13.29 16.64
C SER A 379 -32.56 -12.43 16.99
N CYS A 380 -32.24 -12.27 18.28
CA CYS A 380 -31.05 -11.56 18.74
C CYS A 380 -29.77 -12.28 18.28
N PHE A 381 -29.72 -13.60 18.44
CA PHE A 381 -28.58 -14.39 17.95
C PHE A 381 -28.46 -14.41 16.42
N ALA A 382 -29.58 -14.43 15.69
CA ALA A 382 -29.59 -14.29 14.23
C ALA A 382 -29.07 -12.90 13.80
N ALA A 383 -29.40 -11.83 14.52
CA ALA A 383 -28.88 -10.49 14.27
C ALA A 383 -27.37 -10.39 14.56
N ALA A 384 -26.92 -10.91 15.70
CA ALA A 384 -25.50 -10.97 16.01
C ALA A 384 -24.72 -11.78 14.94
N ARG A 385 -25.27 -12.92 14.51
CA ARG A 385 -24.69 -13.73 13.42
C ARG A 385 -24.67 -12.99 12.09
N LEU A 386 -25.71 -12.24 11.75
CA LEU A 386 -25.74 -11.42 10.54
C LEU A 386 -24.65 -10.33 10.56
N VAL A 387 -24.44 -9.67 11.72
CA VAL A 387 -23.35 -8.68 11.87
C VAL A 387 -21.98 -9.35 11.68
N LEU A 388 -21.74 -10.49 12.32
CA LEU A 388 -20.50 -11.26 12.13
C LEU A 388 -20.31 -11.69 10.68
N LEU A 389 -21.38 -12.09 9.98
CA LEU A 389 -21.34 -12.47 8.57
C LEU A 389 -20.97 -11.29 7.68
N VAL A 390 -21.49 -10.09 7.94
CA VAL A 390 -21.14 -8.87 7.19
C VAL A 390 -19.66 -8.53 7.42
N ILE A 391 -19.19 -8.60 8.66
CA ILE A 391 -17.77 -8.38 8.99
C ILE A 391 -16.89 -9.44 8.30
N LEU A 392 -17.23 -10.72 8.39
CA LEU A 392 -16.51 -11.81 7.73
C LEU A 392 -16.48 -11.63 6.20
N THR A 393 -17.60 -11.21 5.60
CA THR A 393 -17.64 -10.96 4.15
C THR A 393 -16.71 -9.81 3.76
N TYR A 394 -16.69 -8.74 4.55
CA TYR A 394 -15.81 -7.60 4.31
C TYR A 394 -14.33 -7.94 4.48
N VAL A 395 -13.97 -8.55 5.62
CA VAL A 395 -12.59 -8.95 5.94
C VAL A 395 -12.10 -10.00 4.96
N GLY A 396 -12.91 -11.05 4.72
CA GLY A 396 -12.58 -12.11 3.79
C GLY A 396 -12.44 -11.62 2.35
N LEU A 397 -13.29 -10.68 1.92
CA LEU A 397 -13.14 -10.08 0.60
C LEU A 397 -11.86 -9.26 0.49
N THR A 398 -11.58 -8.41 1.47
CA THR A 398 -10.37 -7.57 1.47
C THR A 398 -9.11 -8.44 1.47
N PHE A 399 -9.09 -9.47 2.31
CA PHE A 399 -8.01 -10.43 2.40
C PHE A 399 -7.78 -11.15 1.06
N LEU A 400 -8.82 -11.74 0.46
CA LEU A 400 -8.71 -12.42 -0.84
C LEU A 400 -8.33 -11.47 -1.99
N LEU A 401 -8.71 -10.19 -1.90
CA LEU A 401 -8.33 -9.20 -2.89
C LEU A 401 -6.87 -8.77 -2.75
N GLN A 402 -6.28 -8.79 -1.56
CA GLN A 402 -4.87 -8.46 -1.37
C GLN A 402 -3.92 -9.55 -1.89
N GLU A 403 -4.35 -10.82 -1.92
CA GLU A 403 -3.50 -11.92 -2.39
C GLU A 403 -3.24 -11.86 -3.90
N ILE A 404 -1.96 -11.90 -4.26
CA ILE A 404 -1.45 -11.82 -5.64
C ILE A 404 -0.83 -13.16 -6.12
N GLU A 405 -0.65 -14.12 -5.21
CA GLU A 405 -0.14 -15.45 -5.53
C GLU A 405 -1.23 -16.52 -5.60
N TYR A 406 -1.07 -17.49 -6.51
CA TYR A 406 -2.07 -18.55 -6.73
C TYR A 406 -2.27 -19.47 -5.51
N ILE A 407 -1.15 -19.88 -4.89
CA ILE A 407 -1.16 -20.87 -3.80
C ILE A 407 -1.71 -20.23 -2.52
N GLU A 408 -1.21 -19.04 -2.19
CA GLU A 408 -1.64 -18.29 -1.00
C GLU A 408 -3.13 -17.94 -1.08
N LEU A 409 -3.60 -17.46 -2.24
CA LEU A 409 -5.02 -17.17 -2.45
C LEU A 409 -5.93 -18.40 -2.19
N LEU A 410 -5.51 -19.60 -2.63
CA LEU A 410 -6.26 -20.83 -2.42
C LEU A 410 -6.31 -21.22 -0.95
N LEU A 411 -5.14 -21.23 -0.29
CA LEU A 411 -5.02 -21.62 1.11
C LEU A 411 -5.78 -20.63 2.02
N ASN A 412 -5.69 -19.34 1.72
CA ASN A 412 -6.37 -18.28 2.46
C ASN A 412 -7.89 -18.35 2.27
N SER A 413 -8.37 -18.66 1.07
CA SER A 413 -9.79 -18.92 0.83
C SER A 413 -10.31 -20.13 1.59
N LEU A 414 -9.56 -21.24 1.59
CA LEU A 414 -9.93 -22.43 2.35
C LEU A 414 -10.00 -22.12 3.86
N GLY A 415 -9.04 -21.35 4.39
CA GLY A 415 -9.04 -20.89 5.78
C GLY A 415 -10.29 -20.10 6.14
N LEU A 416 -10.72 -19.17 5.28
CA LEU A 416 -11.96 -18.40 5.48
C LEU A 416 -13.21 -19.27 5.48
N ILE A 417 -13.28 -20.28 4.60
CA ILE A 417 -14.39 -21.24 4.58
C ILE A 417 -14.41 -22.04 5.89
N VAL A 418 -13.26 -22.52 6.37
CA VAL A 418 -13.15 -23.23 7.66
C VAL A 418 -13.66 -22.38 8.83
N ILE A 419 -13.37 -21.07 8.84
CA ILE A 419 -13.87 -20.15 9.87
C ILE A 419 -15.39 -20.02 9.83
N SER A 420 -15.97 -20.00 8.63
CA SER A 420 -17.43 -19.99 8.47
C SER A 420 -18.07 -21.30 8.96
N ASP A 421 -17.39 -22.43 8.75
CA ASP A 421 -17.87 -23.77 9.11
C ASP A 421 -17.57 -24.20 10.56
N ILE A 422 -16.81 -23.40 11.32
CA ILE A 422 -16.40 -23.75 12.68
C ILE A 422 -17.61 -24.02 13.59
N ILE A 423 -18.72 -23.32 13.38
CA ILE A 423 -19.99 -23.53 14.11
C ILE A 423 -20.51 -24.95 13.89
N LYS A 424 -20.44 -25.46 12.66
CA LYS A 424 -20.88 -26.82 12.32
C LYS A 424 -19.98 -27.85 12.98
N GLN A 425 -18.67 -27.61 13.00
CA GLN A 425 -17.71 -28.48 13.68
C GLN A 425 -17.95 -28.51 15.19
N VAL A 426 -18.22 -27.37 15.83
CA VAL A 426 -18.57 -27.30 17.26
C VAL A 426 -19.82 -28.13 17.55
N TYR A 427 -20.86 -28.06 16.70
CA TYR A 427 -22.05 -28.91 16.82
C TYR A 427 -21.70 -30.40 16.71
N VAL A 428 -20.92 -30.77 15.69
CA VAL A 428 -20.56 -32.17 15.41
C VAL A 428 -19.68 -32.77 16.52
N TYR A 429 -18.80 -32.01 17.16
CA TYR A 429 -17.89 -32.58 18.16
C TYR A 429 -18.35 -32.41 19.61
N LEU A 430 -19.00 -31.29 19.98
CA LEU A 430 -19.31 -31.02 21.39
C LEU A 430 -20.68 -31.54 21.84
N ILE A 431 -21.61 -31.78 20.92
CA ILE A 431 -22.95 -32.24 21.29
C ILE A 431 -22.98 -33.77 21.31
N ASP A 432 -23.52 -34.34 22.38
CA ASP A 432 -23.67 -35.79 22.51
C ASP A 432 -24.57 -36.38 21.41
N LYS A 433 -24.26 -37.61 21.01
CA LYS A 433 -24.96 -38.31 19.92
C LYS A 433 -26.45 -38.50 20.23
N GLU A 434 -26.82 -38.81 21.48
CA GLU A 434 -28.22 -39.01 21.86
C GLU A 434 -29.02 -37.72 21.72
N LEU A 435 -28.43 -36.58 22.08
CA LEU A 435 -29.09 -35.28 21.96
C LEU A 435 -29.24 -34.85 20.50
N LYS A 436 -28.25 -35.14 19.65
CA LYS A 436 -28.36 -34.95 18.19
C LYS A 436 -29.47 -35.80 17.60
N ASP A 437 -29.52 -37.08 17.94
CA ASP A 437 -30.52 -38.01 17.42
C ASP A 437 -31.94 -37.58 17.86
N ARG A 438 -32.10 -37.06 19.08
CA ARG A 438 -33.37 -36.46 19.53
C ARG A 438 -33.77 -35.23 18.73
N VAL A 439 -32.85 -34.31 18.46
CA VAL A 439 -33.14 -33.11 17.66
C VAL A 439 -33.42 -33.46 16.19
N ARG A 440 -32.74 -34.47 15.63
CA ARG A 440 -32.97 -34.97 14.26
C ARG A 440 -34.35 -35.61 14.08
N LYS A 441 -34.96 -36.15 15.16
CA LYS A 441 -36.33 -36.70 15.15
C LYS A 441 -37.43 -35.63 15.21
N VAL A 442 -37.07 -34.34 15.30
CA VAL A 442 -38.04 -33.25 15.30
C VAL A 442 -38.47 -32.94 13.88
N VAL A 443 -39.78 -32.89 13.65
CA VAL A 443 -40.34 -32.50 12.34
C VAL A 443 -39.94 -31.05 12.01
N PRO A 444 -39.49 -30.75 10.78
CA PRO A 444 -39.17 -29.40 10.37
C PRO A 444 -40.28 -28.40 10.68
N MET A 445 -39.91 -27.23 11.21
CA MET A 445 -40.85 -26.16 11.53
C MET A 445 -41.25 -25.43 10.25
N GLN A 446 -42.55 -25.44 9.93
CA GLN A 446 -43.11 -24.73 8.77
C GLN A 446 -43.00 -23.21 8.96
N VAL A 447 -42.29 -22.54 8.04
CA VAL A 447 -42.16 -21.08 7.99
C VAL A 447 -43.14 -20.54 6.94
N PRO A 448 -44.09 -19.67 7.31
CA PRO A 448 -45.02 -19.11 6.33
C PRO A 448 -44.24 -18.23 5.35
N ALA A 449 -44.14 -18.68 4.10
CA ALA A 449 -43.46 -17.93 3.05
C ALA A 449 -44.22 -16.61 2.77
N LYS A 450 -43.69 -15.49 3.26
CA LYS A 450 -44.21 -14.15 2.95
C LYS A 450 -43.38 -13.56 1.80
N GLY A 451 -43.90 -13.60 0.58
CA GLY A 451 -43.25 -12.91 -0.53
C GLY A 451 -43.92 -13.09 -1.91
N CYS A 452 -43.82 -12.05 -2.75
CA CYS A 452 -44.35 -12.04 -4.12
C CYS A 452 -43.62 -12.97 -5.12
N GLY A 453 -42.54 -13.64 -4.70
CA GLY A 453 -41.69 -14.46 -5.57
C GLY A 453 -42.16 -15.90 -5.80
N ALA A 454 -43.33 -16.30 -5.32
CA ALA A 454 -43.79 -17.69 -5.38
C ALA A 454 -44.18 -18.17 -6.79
N ALA A 455 -44.44 -17.25 -7.73
CA ALA A 455 -44.98 -17.60 -9.04
C ALA A 455 -43.97 -18.33 -9.96
N HIS A 456 -42.66 -18.00 -9.88
CA HIS A 456 -41.64 -18.54 -10.77
C HIS A 456 -40.28 -18.76 -10.04
N PRO A 457 -40.08 -19.91 -9.38
CA PRO A 457 -38.85 -20.19 -8.62
C PRO A 457 -37.58 -20.14 -9.49
N ALA A 458 -37.65 -20.68 -10.72
CA ALA A 458 -36.52 -20.70 -11.64
C ALA A 458 -36.05 -19.28 -12.05
N LEU A 459 -36.99 -18.35 -12.26
CA LEU A 459 -36.65 -16.97 -12.61
C LEU A 459 -35.95 -16.26 -11.45
N LYS A 460 -36.40 -16.50 -10.22
CA LYS A 460 -35.76 -15.95 -9.02
C LYS A 460 -34.31 -16.43 -8.89
N ASP A 461 -34.09 -17.73 -9.03
CA ASP A 461 -32.74 -18.30 -8.91
C ASP A 461 -31.83 -17.80 -10.04
N PHE A 462 -32.36 -17.67 -11.26
CA PHE A 462 -31.63 -17.07 -12.38
C PHE A 462 -31.26 -15.60 -12.13
N VAL A 463 -32.19 -14.78 -11.63
CA VAL A 463 -31.92 -13.37 -11.29
C VAL A 463 -30.86 -13.26 -10.19
N VAL A 464 -30.94 -14.11 -9.15
CA VAL A 464 -29.93 -14.16 -8.09
C VAL A 464 -28.56 -14.55 -8.64
N LEU A 465 -28.51 -15.52 -9.56
CA LEU A 465 -27.26 -15.93 -10.22
C LEU A 465 -26.67 -14.80 -11.07
N VAL A 466 -27.48 -14.10 -11.87
CA VAL A 466 -27.03 -12.96 -12.68
C VAL A 466 -26.52 -11.82 -11.80
N LEU A 467 -27.24 -11.46 -10.74
CA LEU A 467 -26.81 -10.45 -9.79
C LEU A 467 -25.50 -10.85 -9.10
N PHE A 468 -25.38 -12.12 -8.70
CA PHE A 468 -24.16 -12.66 -8.10
C PHE A 468 -22.96 -12.54 -9.05
N CYS A 469 -23.08 -12.96 -10.31
CA CYS A 469 -22.02 -12.81 -11.30
C CYS A 469 -21.65 -11.35 -11.53
N ALA A 470 -22.64 -10.44 -11.59
CA ALA A 470 -22.41 -9.01 -11.74
C ALA A 470 -21.67 -8.41 -10.54
N VAL A 471 -21.97 -8.84 -9.30
CA VAL A 471 -21.27 -8.39 -8.10
C VAL A 471 -19.83 -8.86 -8.08
N VAL A 472 -19.56 -10.15 -8.36
CA VAL A 472 -18.19 -10.69 -8.43
C VAL A 472 -17.39 -9.94 -9.50
N PHE A 473 -17.95 -9.79 -10.70
CA PHE A 473 -17.28 -9.07 -11.78
C PHE A 473 -17.02 -7.59 -11.45
N GLY A 474 -18.02 -6.90 -10.87
CA GLY A 474 -17.89 -5.50 -10.47
C GLY A 474 -16.81 -5.29 -9.40
N VAL A 475 -16.74 -6.16 -8.40
CA VAL A 475 -15.70 -6.12 -7.36
C VAL A 475 -14.31 -6.37 -7.94
N MET A 476 -14.18 -7.34 -8.87
CA MET A 476 -12.91 -7.62 -9.54
C MET A 476 -12.43 -6.46 -10.41
N LEU A 477 -13.31 -5.88 -11.23
CA LEU A 477 -12.98 -4.70 -12.04
C LEU A 477 -12.60 -3.51 -11.16
N PHE A 478 -13.38 -3.27 -10.11
CA PHE A 478 -13.11 -2.18 -9.18
C PHE A 478 -11.74 -2.34 -8.53
N HIS A 479 -11.42 -3.54 -8.04
CA HIS A 479 -10.11 -3.81 -7.44
C HIS A 479 -8.96 -3.63 -8.44
N GLN A 480 -9.13 -4.10 -9.68
CA GLN A 480 -8.10 -3.96 -10.71
C GLN A 480 -7.78 -2.50 -11.02
N VAL A 481 -8.83 -1.67 -11.20
CA VAL A 481 -8.67 -0.25 -11.54
C VAL A 481 -8.24 0.60 -10.34
N ALA A 482 -8.83 0.37 -9.17
CA ALA A 482 -8.61 1.23 -8.01
C ALA A 482 -7.37 0.85 -7.17
N VAL A 483 -6.90 -0.39 -7.27
CA VAL A 483 -5.80 -0.90 -6.41
C VAL A 483 -4.64 -1.43 -7.25
N ILE A 484 -4.87 -2.41 -8.13
CA ILE A 484 -3.76 -3.09 -8.84
C ILE A 484 -3.03 -2.14 -9.78
N HIS A 485 -3.73 -1.42 -10.66
CA HIS A 485 -3.08 -0.53 -11.62
C HIS A 485 -2.29 0.62 -10.96
N PRO A 486 -2.85 1.38 -10.00
CA PRO A 486 -2.10 2.43 -9.32
C PRO A 486 -0.87 1.93 -8.57
N ILE A 487 -0.97 0.78 -7.88
CA ILE A 487 0.18 0.20 -7.17
C ILE A 487 1.23 -0.31 -8.15
N SER A 488 0.83 -0.94 -9.25
CA SER A 488 1.74 -1.39 -10.30
C SER A 488 2.49 -0.21 -10.94
N ASP A 489 1.78 0.86 -11.28
CA ASP A 489 2.37 2.08 -11.85
C ASP A 489 3.31 2.76 -10.84
N ALA A 490 2.87 2.86 -9.57
CA ALA A 490 3.67 3.40 -8.48
C ALA A 490 4.93 2.57 -8.25
N LEU A 491 4.86 1.24 -8.19
CA LEU A 491 6.03 0.36 -8.06
C LEU A 491 6.94 0.43 -9.29
N GLY A 492 6.41 0.57 -10.51
CA GLY A 492 7.22 0.81 -11.70
C GLY A 492 8.06 2.09 -11.57
N CYS A 493 7.44 3.18 -11.11
CA CYS A 493 8.13 4.44 -10.85
C CYS A 493 9.08 4.33 -9.65
N ALA A 494 8.63 3.69 -8.58
CA ALA A 494 9.31 3.61 -7.32
C ALA A 494 10.38 2.56 -7.26
N CYS A 495 10.48 1.59 -8.17
CA CYS A 495 11.52 0.55 -8.18
C CYS A 495 12.48 0.73 -9.35
N LEU A 496 11.97 1.14 -10.51
CA LEU A 496 12.77 1.30 -11.72
C LEU A 496 12.83 2.73 -12.24
N SER A 497 12.07 3.68 -11.68
CA SER A 497 11.91 5.03 -12.23
C SER A 497 11.51 4.98 -13.71
N GLU A 498 10.50 4.17 -14.03
CA GLU A 498 9.93 4.01 -15.36
C GLU A 498 8.40 4.10 -15.36
N GLY A 499 7.83 4.15 -16.56
CA GLY A 499 6.39 4.14 -16.78
C GLY A 499 5.86 5.49 -17.27
N GLY A 500 4.72 5.42 -17.97
CA GLY A 500 4.10 6.60 -18.57
C GLY A 500 3.54 7.60 -17.56
N ARG A 501 3.34 7.19 -16.30
CA ARG A 501 2.89 8.06 -15.20
C ARG A 501 4.01 8.42 -14.22
N CYS A 502 5.25 7.98 -14.43
CA CYS A 502 6.34 8.30 -13.53
C CYS A 502 6.94 9.67 -13.86
N PHE A 503 6.84 10.62 -12.92
CA PHE A 503 7.34 11.98 -13.09
C PHE A 503 8.83 11.99 -13.41
N GLU A 504 9.63 11.22 -12.66
CA GLU A 504 11.08 11.13 -12.84
C GLU A 504 11.46 10.52 -14.19
N ALA A 505 10.70 9.53 -14.67
CA ALA A 505 10.94 8.90 -15.96
C ALA A 505 10.70 9.89 -17.12
N GLN A 506 9.66 10.72 -17.00
CA GLN A 506 9.35 11.75 -18.00
C GLN A 506 10.35 12.91 -17.94
N ARG A 507 10.69 13.36 -16.73
CA ARG A 507 11.56 14.52 -16.50
C ARG A 507 13.02 14.23 -16.84
N PHE A 508 13.51 13.06 -16.47
CA PHE A 508 14.91 12.64 -16.62
C PHE A 508 15.08 11.61 -17.73
N SER A 509 14.45 11.87 -18.88
CA SER A 509 14.53 11.02 -20.07
C SER A 509 15.94 10.96 -20.67
N ALA A 510 16.16 10.05 -21.60
CA ALA A 510 17.42 9.97 -22.35
C ALA A 510 17.77 11.29 -23.06
N GLU A 511 16.76 12.02 -23.56
CA GLU A 511 16.94 13.33 -24.20
C GLU A 511 17.40 14.39 -23.18
N TYR A 512 16.82 14.40 -21.99
CA TYR A 512 17.25 15.28 -20.91
C TYR A 512 18.73 15.04 -20.58
N TRP A 513 19.14 13.79 -20.35
CA TRP A 513 20.53 13.47 -20.02
C TRP A 513 21.49 13.80 -21.16
N ALA A 514 21.12 13.53 -22.41
CA ALA A 514 21.92 13.94 -23.56
C ALA A 514 22.11 15.46 -23.61
N ASN A 515 21.07 16.25 -23.37
CA ASN A 515 21.17 17.71 -23.31
C ASN A 515 22.00 18.19 -22.12
N TYR A 516 21.81 17.56 -20.95
CA TYR A 516 22.52 17.89 -19.72
C TYR A 516 24.03 17.74 -19.90
N TRP A 517 24.48 16.56 -20.31
CA TRP A 517 25.90 16.25 -20.46
C TRP A 517 26.58 17.01 -21.59
N VAL A 518 25.87 17.26 -22.69
CA VAL A 518 26.48 17.87 -23.89
C VAL A 518 26.43 19.39 -23.84
N LYS A 519 25.40 19.98 -23.22
CA LYS A 519 25.18 21.43 -23.26
C LYS A 519 25.15 22.07 -21.87
N GLU A 520 24.31 21.57 -20.97
CA GLU A 520 24.04 22.28 -19.71
C GLU A 520 25.24 22.24 -18.75
N GLU A 521 25.85 21.07 -18.54
CA GLU A 521 27.02 20.92 -17.67
C GLU A 521 28.21 21.75 -18.20
N PRO A 522 28.63 21.66 -19.48
CA PRO A 522 29.70 22.50 -20.00
C PRO A 522 29.39 24.00 -19.93
N ALA A 523 28.14 24.41 -20.21
CA ALA A 523 27.74 25.81 -20.11
C ALA A 523 27.77 26.32 -18.67
N ALA A 524 27.35 25.50 -17.71
CA ALA A 524 27.42 25.81 -16.29
C ALA A 524 28.87 26.03 -15.84
N LEU A 525 29.79 25.13 -16.23
CA LEU A 525 31.23 25.27 -15.94
C LEU A 525 31.82 26.55 -16.53
N GLN A 526 31.52 26.87 -17.80
CA GLN A 526 31.97 28.12 -18.42
C GLN A 526 31.48 29.37 -17.69
N GLN A 527 30.25 29.35 -17.17
CA GLN A 527 29.71 30.45 -16.38
C GLN A 527 30.38 30.54 -15.00
N ILE A 528 30.70 29.41 -14.37
CA ILE A 528 31.47 29.36 -13.13
C ILE A 528 32.86 29.95 -13.32
N ASP A 529 33.56 29.61 -14.39
CA ASP A 529 34.87 30.17 -14.75
C ASP A 529 34.78 31.69 -14.97
N ALA A 530 33.72 32.16 -15.63
CA ALA A 530 33.48 33.58 -15.82
C ALA A 530 33.23 34.32 -14.49
N MET A 531 32.51 33.70 -13.55
CA MET A 531 32.34 34.24 -12.19
C MET A 531 33.67 34.28 -11.42
N GLN A 532 34.51 33.26 -11.55
CA GLN A 532 35.84 33.23 -10.95
C GLN A 532 36.71 34.38 -11.47
N ALA A 533 36.74 34.58 -12.78
CA ALA A 533 37.50 35.65 -13.42
C ALA A 533 37.05 37.04 -12.93
N ARG A 534 35.73 37.27 -12.80
CA ARG A 534 35.16 38.52 -12.25
C ARG A 534 35.54 38.73 -10.79
N SER A 535 35.43 37.68 -9.96
CA SER A 535 35.84 37.74 -8.54
C SER A 535 37.33 38.09 -8.40
N ASN A 536 38.19 37.52 -9.24
CA ASN A 536 39.62 37.82 -9.23
C ASN A 536 39.92 39.26 -9.72
N ALA A 537 39.19 39.75 -10.72
CA ALA A 537 39.31 41.13 -11.20
C ALA A 537 38.89 42.16 -10.13
N SER A 538 37.82 41.90 -9.37
CA SER A 538 37.38 42.76 -8.26
C SER A 538 38.35 42.80 -7.08
N ARG A 539 39.24 41.80 -6.95
CA ARG A 539 40.29 41.75 -5.93
C ARG A 539 41.55 42.54 -6.30
N VAL A 540 41.65 43.08 -7.52
CA VAL A 540 42.79 43.92 -7.88
C VAL A 540 42.79 45.13 -6.93
N PRO A 541 43.82 45.26 -6.06
CA PRO A 541 43.83 46.30 -5.06
C PRO A 541 43.72 47.64 -5.78
N ILE A 542 42.72 48.44 -5.40
CA ILE A 542 42.65 49.85 -5.78
C ILE A 542 44.00 50.42 -5.36
N SER A 543 44.88 50.60 -6.34
CA SER A 543 46.19 51.19 -6.13
C SER A 543 45.92 52.56 -5.57
N ARG A 544 46.09 52.72 -4.25
CA ARG A 544 45.95 54.01 -3.57
C ARG A 544 46.74 55.01 -4.42
N PRO A 545 46.12 56.09 -4.94
CA PRO A 545 46.86 57.11 -5.64
C PRO A 545 47.95 57.59 -4.69
N ALA A 546 49.20 57.51 -5.14
CA ALA A 546 50.36 57.91 -4.39
C ALA A 546 50.28 59.41 -4.10
N SER A 547 49.66 59.78 -2.98
CA SER A 547 49.83 61.10 -2.39
C SER A 547 51.23 61.17 -1.79
N LEU A 548 52.07 61.87 -2.55
CA LEU A 548 53.27 62.57 -2.13
C LEU A 548 53.23 63.08 -0.68
N LEU A 549 54.40 62.96 -0.04
CA LEU A 549 54.91 63.71 1.12
C LEU A 549 54.35 63.35 2.50
N SER A 550 55.16 62.70 3.33
CA SER A 550 56.10 63.47 4.15
C SER A 550 57.09 62.56 4.89
N ARG A 551 58.33 63.04 4.87
CA ARG A 551 59.55 62.53 5.50
C ARG A 551 59.40 62.63 7.02
N GLY A 552 59.57 61.54 7.75
CA GLY A 552 59.54 61.54 9.22
C GLY A 552 60.40 60.44 9.80
N VAL A 553 61.69 60.74 10.00
CA VAL A 553 62.70 59.91 10.66
C VAL A 553 62.30 59.66 12.11
N GLY A 554 62.31 58.40 12.56
CA GLY A 554 61.98 58.04 13.95
C GLY A 554 62.46 56.65 14.36
N ARG A 555 63.69 56.59 14.87
CA ARG A 555 64.42 55.46 15.47
C ARG A 555 63.73 54.93 16.75
N ARG A 556 63.63 53.60 16.92
CA ARG A 556 63.70 52.77 18.18
C ARG A 556 63.13 51.38 17.83
N GLY A 557 63.80 50.24 18.03
CA GLY A 557 64.57 49.82 19.20
C GLY A 557 63.64 49.00 20.12
N GLY A 558 63.46 47.70 19.83
CA GLY A 558 62.58 46.82 20.60
C GLY A 558 62.92 45.33 20.39
N ARG A 559 63.36 44.69 21.48
CA ARG A 559 63.82 43.30 21.60
C ARG A 559 62.65 42.33 21.87
N ARG A 560 62.85 41.08 21.40
CA ARG A 560 62.38 39.76 21.95
C ARG A 560 60.89 39.39 21.81
N PRO A 561 60.50 38.10 21.96
CA PRO A 561 61.28 36.85 21.91
C PRO A 561 60.71 35.77 20.94
N GLN A 562 61.54 34.75 20.69
CA GLN A 562 61.16 33.45 20.15
C GLN A 562 59.98 32.83 20.91
N ARG A 563 59.00 32.28 20.18
CA ARG A 563 58.03 31.33 20.72
C ARG A 563 58.13 30.02 19.94
N ALA A 564 58.22 28.97 20.73
CA ALA A 564 58.55 27.61 20.36
C ALA A 564 57.45 26.92 19.53
N LEU A 565 57.90 26.05 18.64
CA LEU A 565 57.14 24.93 18.09
C LEU A 565 56.77 23.96 19.22
N GLN A 566 55.52 23.53 19.25
CA GLN A 566 55.12 22.24 19.80
C GLN A 566 54.46 21.42 18.69
N PRO A 567 54.82 20.13 18.53
CA PRO A 567 54.07 19.19 17.73
C PRO A 567 52.91 18.60 18.55
N ARG A 568 51.77 18.37 17.91
CA ARG A 568 50.70 17.50 18.43
C ARG A 568 50.78 16.16 17.72
N SER A 569 50.76 15.10 18.52
CA SER A 569 50.59 13.70 18.14
C SER A 569 49.49 13.08 19.00
N ALA A 570 48.80 12.11 18.40
CA ALA A 570 47.69 11.28 18.89
C ALA A 570 46.30 11.92 18.86
#